data_AF-A0A9K3IJH3-F1
#
_entry.id   AF-A0A9K3IJH3-F1
#
_cell.length_a   1.000
_cell.length_b   1.000
_cell.length_c   1.000
_cell.angle_alpha   90.00
_cell.angle_beta   90.00
_cell.angle_gamma   90.00
#
_symmetry.space_group_name_H-M   'P 1'
#
loop_
_entity.id
_entity.type
_entity.pdbx_description
1 polymer ?
#
loop_
_entity_poly.entity_id
_entity_poly.type
_entity_poly.pdbx_seq_one_letter_code
_entity_poly.pdbx_strand_id
1 'polypeptide(L)'
;MYAERETILDKELHKEKIKAAAALKSLQEKLEEEFRMEIEKKESEAEMELNKLKDLAKAELLAAITREKASQIEKLQEANLNINALCMAFYARSEEARQSHSVHKLALGALALEDALSKGLPIQKEIEALKTYMDGVDKDSLLGLVMASLPEDTLENGTDTILQLNHKFDGLKGTLRHFSLLPPGGGGILAHSLAYIASVLKVKEGDSSGDGIESVINRVESLLADGKLLEAAETLENGLKGSQAAEVVGDWVRQARNRAITEQALTLLQSYATSVSHT
;
A
#
# COMPACT_ATOMS: atom_id res chain seq x y z
N MET A 1 14.51 96.11 -106.12
CA MET A 1 13.22 95.44 -105.81
C MET A 1 13.34 93.96 -105.47
N TYR A 2 14.35 93.19 -105.92
CA TYR A 2 14.44 91.76 -105.58
C TYR A 2 15.07 91.47 -104.19
N ALA A 3 16.12 92.19 -103.79
CA ALA A 3 16.83 91.97 -102.52
C ALA A 3 16.00 92.32 -101.24
N GLU A 4 15.09 93.31 -101.33
CA GLU A 4 14.17 93.65 -100.22
C GLU A 4 13.08 92.59 -100.03
N ARG A 5 12.70 91.87 -101.10
CA ARG A 5 11.65 90.86 -101.04
C ARG A 5 12.17 89.54 -100.48
N GLU A 6 13.42 89.17 -100.79
CA GLU A 6 14.11 88.04 -100.16
C GLU A 6 14.33 88.27 -98.66
N THR A 7 14.75 89.46 -98.25
CA THR A 7 14.99 89.76 -96.82
C THR A 7 13.71 89.80 -95.98
N ILE A 8 12.57 90.19 -96.56
CA ILE A 8 11.24 90.09 -95.93
C ILE A 8 10.79 88.64 -95.81
N LEU A 9 10.94 87.86 -96.89
CA LEU A 9 10.56 86.44 -96.92
C LEU A 9 11.39 85.60 -95.94
N ASP A 10 12.68 85.89 -95.83
CA ASP A 10 13.59 85.18 -94.92
C ASP A 10 13.32 85.53 -93.45
N LYS A 11 12.91 86.79 -93.16
CA LYS A 11 12.41 87.20 -91.84
C LYS A 11 11.09 86.51 -91.48
N GLU A 12 10.15 86.39 -92.41
CA GLU A 12 8.89 85.66 -92.19
C GLU A 12 9.12 84.16 -92.00
N LEU A 13 9.99 83.55 -92.82
CA LEU A 13 10.41 82.16 -92.67
C LEU A 13 11.08 81.91 -91.31
N HIS A 14 11.96 82.82 -90.87
CA HIS A 14 12.60 82.72 -89.57
C HIS A 14 11.59 82.87 -88.42
N LYS A 15 10.63 83.81 -88.54
CA LYS A 15 9.56 84.01 -87.56
C LYS A 15 8.65 82.78 -87.45
N GLU A 16 8.28 82.18 -88.58
CA GLU A 16 7.48 80.94 -88.59
C GLU A 16 8.27 79.74 -88.07
N LYS A 17 9.57 79.63 -88.38
CA LYS A 17 10.46 78.61 -87.78
C LYS A 17 10.55 78.77 -86.25
N ILE A 18 10.66 79.99 -85.74
CA ILE A 18 10.68 80.27 -84.29
C ILE A 18 9.33 79.88 -83.66
N LYS A 19 8.21 80.23 -84.28
CA LYS A 19 6.87 79.84 -83.78
C LYS A 19 6.66 78.32 -83.80
N ALA A 20 7.03 77.65 -84.88
CA ALA A 20 6.94 76.20 -85.00
C ALA A 20 7.83 75.48 -83.97
N ALA A 21 9.06 75.98 -83.77
CA ALA A 21 9.96 75.48 -82.73
C ALA A 21 9.41 75.70 -81.31
N ALA A 22 8.80 76.87 -81.04
CA ALA A 22 8.16 77.16 -79.76
C ALA A 22 6.92 76.28 -79.53
N ALA A 23 6.10 76.03 -80.57
CA ALA A 23 4.94 75.17 -80.50
C ALA A 23 5.35 73.71 -80.24
N LEU A 24 6.36 73.20 -80.96
CA LEU A 24 6.95 71.87 -80.74
C LEU A 24 7.51 71.72 -79.33
N LYS A 25 8.24 72.73 -78.83
CA LYS A 25 8.77 72.72 -77.47
C LYS A 25 7.64 72.67 -76.42
N SER A 26 6.59 73.47 -76.60
CA SER A 26 5.44 73.43 -75.66
C SER A 26 4.66 72.12 -75.73
N LEU A 27 4.59 71.49 -76.91
CA LEU A 27 3.95 70.19 -77.08
C LEU A 27 4.78 69.10 -76.39
N GLN A 28 6.11 69.15 -76.54
CA GLN A 28 7.04 68.24 -75.89
C GLN A 28 6.96 68.37 -74.36
N GLU A 29 6.99 69.59 -73.82
CA GLU A 29 6.84 69.85 -72.37
C GLU A 29 5.50 69.30 -71.84
N LYS A 30 4.39 69.47 -72.57
CA LYS A 30 3.09 68.89 -72.18
C LYS A 30 3.08 67.37 -72.20
N LEU A 31 3.72 66.75 -73.21
CA LEU A 31 3.79 65.30 -73.31
C LEU A 31 4.65 64.71 -72.19
N GLU A 32 5.79 65.35 -71.89
CA GLU A 32 6.67 64.99 -70.77
C GLU A 32 5.96 65.15 -69.41
N GLU A 33 5.13 66.20 -69.26
CA GLU A 33 4.29 66.39 -68.08
C GLU A 33 3.27 65.27 -67.90
N GLU A 34 2.52 64.92 -68.96
CA GLU A 34 1.54 63.83 -68.90
C GLU A 34 2.19 62.48 -68.63
N PHE A 35 3.33 62.18 -69.27
CA PHE A 35 4.07 60.95 -68.97
C PHE A 35 4.56 60.91 -67.53
N ARG A 36 5.04 62.05 -66.99
CA ARG A 36 5.47 62.13 -65.59
C ARG A 36 4.32 61.87 -64.64
N MET A 37 3.17 62.48 -64.87
CA MET A 37 1.97 62.26 -64.06
C MET A 37 1.48 60.80 -64.12
N GLU A 38 1.51 60.17 -65.30
CA GLU A 38 1.10 58.76 -65.43
C GLU A 38 2.10 57.83 -64.73
N ILE A 39 3.41 58.11 -64.81
CA ILE A 39 4.43 57.35 -64.07
C ILE A 39 4.21 57.49 -62.55
N GLU A 40 4.04 58.71 -62.03
CA GLU A 40 3.77 58.93 -60.61
C GLU A 40 2.50 58.22 -60.14
N LYS A 41 1.44 58.27 -60.95
CA LYS A 41 0.19 57.56 -60.66
C LYS A 41 0.41 56.05 -60.62
N LYS A 42 1.15 55.49 -61.59
CA LYS A 42 1.46 54.06 -61.66
C LYS A 42 2.35 53.60 -60.52
N GLU A 43 3.33 54.42 -60.13
CA GLU A 43 4.18 54.17 -58.97
C GLU A 43 3.36 54.19 -57.68
N SER A 44 2.46 55.17 -57.51
CA SER A 44 1.57 55.26 -56.36
C SER A 44 0.60 54.07 -56.27
N GLU A 45 0.00 53.66 -57.40
CA GLU A 45 -0.84 52.47 -57.49
C GLU A 45 -0.05 51.19 -57.11
N ALA A 46 1.16 51.03 -57.64
CA ALA A 46 2.01 49.87 -57.35
C ALA A 46 2.46 49.84 -55.88
N GLU A 47 2.82 50.97 -55.29
CA GLU A 47 3.19 51.07 -53.88
C GLU A 47 2.01 50.78 -52.96
N MET A 48 0.79 51.22 -53.32
CA MET A 48 -0.41 50.91 -52.58
C MET A 48 -0.71 49.40 -52.60
N GLU A 49 -0.61 48.74 -53.76
CA GLU A 49 -0.80 47.29 -53.87
C GLU A 49 0.29 46.50 -53.14
N LEU A 50 1.55 46.94 -53.21
CA LEU A 50 2.64 46.34 -52.44
C LEU A 50 2.36 46.39 -50.93
N ASN A 51 1.90 47.53 -50.43
CA ASN A 51 1.58 47.70 -49.02
C ASN A 51 0.39 46.82 -48.60
N LYS A 52 -0.67 46.74 -49.41
CA LYS A 52 -1.80 45.83 -49.16
C LYS A 52 -1.35 44.37 -49.10
N LEU A 53 -0.55 43.91 -50.06
CA LEU A 53 -0.03 42.55 -50.09
C LEU A 53 0.85 42.26 -48.87
N LYS A 54 1.69 43.22 -48.48
CA LYS A 54 2.55 43.11 -47.30
C LYS A 54 1.73 42.99 -46.02
N ASP A 55 0.65 43.75 -45.89
CA ASP A 55 -0.21 43.72 -44.71
C ASP A 55 -1.07 42.45 -44.65
N LEU A 56 -1.56 41.96 -45.79
CA LEU A 56 -2.21 40.64 -45.90
C LEU A 56 -1.25 39.51 -45.50
N ALA A 57 -0.03 39.50 -46.04
CA ALA A 57 0.97 38.48 -45.73
C ALA A 57 1.36 38.48 -44.24
N LYS A 58 1.49 39.66 -43.62
CA LYS A 58 1.71 39.77 -42.17
C LYS A 58 0.52 39.22 -41.38
N ALA A 59 -0.71 39.54 -41.79
CA ALA A 59 -1.92 39.07 -41.11
C ALA A 59 -2.05 37.54 -41.19
N GLU A 60 -1.79 36.95 -42.37
CA GLU A 60 -1.77 35.50 -42.56
C GLU A 60 -0.69 34.82 -41.73
N LEU A 61 0.53 35.38 -41.69
CA LEU A 61 1.61 34.85 -40.85
C LEU A 61 1.24 34.89 -39.37
N LEU A 62 0.68 36.00 -38.88
CA LEU A 62 0.22 36.12 -37.49
C LEU A 62 -0.91 35.13 -37.17
N ALA A 63 -1.84 34.92 -38.11
CA ALA A 63 -2.91 33.94 -37.95
C ALA A 63 -2.37 32.50 -37.90
N ALA A 64 -1.41 32.16 -38.76
CA ALA A 64 -0.76 30.85 -38.77
C ALA A 64 0.02 30.58 -37.47
N ILE A 65 0.80 31.56 -37.00
CA ILE A 65 1.52 31.47 -35.72
C ILE A 65 0.56 31.31 -34.56
N THR A 66 -0.53 32.08 -34.53
CA THR A 66 -1.54 31.99 -33.45
C THR A 66 -2.22 30.62 -33.43
N ARG A 67 -2.57 30.08 -34.61
CA ARG A 67 -3.18 28.74 -34.74
C ARG A 67 -2.22 27.63 -34.29
N GLU A 68 -0.95 27.70 -34.68
CA GLU A 68 0.06 26.72 -34.27
C GLU A 68 0.28 26.78 -32.75
N LYS A 69 0.40 27.97 -32.17
CA LYS A 69 0.52 28.13 -30.71
C LYS A 69 -0.69 27.57 -29.96
N ALA A 70 -1.90 27.81 -30.46
CA ALA A 70 -3.11 27.24 -29.85
C ALA A 70 -3.09 25.70 -29.88
N SER A 71 -2.75 25.10 -31.03
CA SER A 71 -2.58 23.64 -31.19
C SER A 71 -1.51 23.07 -30.25
N GLN A 72 -0.38 23.76 -30.08
CA GLN A 72 0.66 23.32 -29.14
C GLN A 72 0.21 23.40 -27.68
N ILE A 73 -0.50 24.45 -27.29
CA ILE A 73 -1.06 24.59 -25.93
C ILE A 73 -2.05 23.46 -25.66
N GLU A 74 -2.92 23.14 -26.60
CA GLU A 74 -3.90 22.05 -26.47
C GLU A 74 -3.19 20.70 -26.28
N LYS A 75 -2.19 20.38 -27.12
CA LYS A 75 -1.38 19.16 -26.97
C LYS A 75 -0.63 19.10 -25.65
N LEU A 76 -0.10 20.23 -25.18
CA LEU A 76 0.58 20.32 -23.87
C LEU A 76 -0.40 20.10 -22.72
N GLN A 77 -1.61 20.64 -22.81
CA GLN A 77 -2.66 20.41 -21.81
C GLN A 77 -3.08 18.95 -21.77
N GLU A 78 -3.30 18.31 -22.93
CA GLU A 78 -3.61 16.89 -23.03
C GLU A 78 -2.47 16.03 -22.46
N ALA A 79 -1.22 16.31 -22.83
CA ALA A 79 -0.05 15.60 -22.29
C ALA A 79 0.06 15.75 -20.76
N ASN A 80 -0.20 16.94 -20.22
CA ASN A 80 -0.17 17.19 -18.78
C ASN A 80 -1.30 16.43 -18.06
N LEU A 81 -2.51 16.36 -18.64
CA LEU A 81 -3.60 15.54 -18.11
C LEU A 81 -3.22 14.06 -18.10
N ASN A 82 -2.65 13.55 -19.18
CA ASN A 82 -2.20 12.16 -19.29
C ASN A 82 -1.10 11.83 -18.27
N ILE A 83 -0.12 12.73 -18.08
CA ILE A 83 0.93 12.57 -17.06
C ILE A 83 0.33 12.53 -15.67
N ASN A 84 -0.59 13.45 -15.33
CA ASN A 84 -1.24 13.46 -14.01
C ASN A 84 -2.05 12.18 -13.77
N ALA A 85 -2.82 11.72 -14.76
CA ALA A 85 -3.55 10.47 -14.67
C ALA A 85 -2.62 9.27 -14.44
N LEU A 86 -1.49 9.20 -15.15
CA LEU A 86 -0.47 8.17 -14.97
C LEU A 86 0.16 8.22 -13.57
N CYS A 87 0.50 9.42 -13.08
CA CYS A 87 1.04 9.60 -11.73
C CYS A 87 0.05 9.12 -10.66
N MET A 88 -1.23 9.47 -10.79
CA MET A 88 -2.27 9.02 -9.87
C MET A 88 -2.45 7.50 -9.92
N ALA A 89 -2.49 6.92 -11.11
CA ALA A 89 -2.62 5.47 -11.29
C ALA A 89 -1.40 4.71 -10.74
N PHE A 90 -0.18 5.20 -11.00
CA PHE A 90 1.04 4.62 -10.48
C PHE A 90 1.10 4.71 -8.96
N TYR A 91 0.76 5.86 -8.38
CA TYR A 91 0.73 6.04 -6.93
C TYR A 91 -0.27 5.09 -6.27
N ALA A 92 -1.51 5.05 -6.76
CA ALA A 92 -2.54 4.13 -6.28
C ALA A 92 -2.08 2.67 -6.36
N ARG A 93 -1.51 2.25 -7.50
CA ARG A 93 -0.98 0.90 -7.69
C ARG A 93 0.19 0.59 -6.77
N SER A 94 1.08 1.55 -6.55
CA SER A 94 2.25 1.37 -5.69
C SER A 94 1.86 1.18 -4.22
N GLU A 95 0.87 1.94 -3.75
CA GLU A 95 0.35 1.79 -2.39
C GLU A 95 -0.41 0.47 -2.22
N GLU A 96 -1.27 0.11 -3.18
CA GLU A 96 -1.95 -1.20 -3.20
C GLU A 96 -0.94 -2.36 -3.18
N ALA A 97 0.11 -2.30 -3.99
CA ALA A 97 1.16 -3.31 -4.03
C ALA A 97 1.94 -3.39 -2.71
N ARG A 98 2.28 -2.24 -2.11
CA ARG A 98 2.99 -2.18 -0.82
C ARG A 98 2.15 -2.80 0.29
N GLN A 99 0.87 -2.46 0.36
CA GLN A 99 -0.07 -3.04 1.31
C GLN A 99 -0.21 -4.55 1.09
N SER A 100 -0.48 -4.99 -0.14
CA SER A 100 -0.59 -6.41 -0.50
C SER A 100 0.65 -7.21 -0.11
N HIS A 101 1.85 -6.67 -0.34
CA HIS A 101 3.10 -7.31 0.05
C HIS A 101 3.25 -7.45 1.57
N SER A 102 2.89 -6.41 2.34
CA SER A 102 2.96 -6.45 3.80
C SER A 102 1.97 -7.48 4.38
N VAL A 103 0.75 -7.51 3.86
CA VAL A 103 -0.31 -8.47 4.24
C VAL A 103 0.11 -9.89 3.92
N HIS A 104 0.62 -10.14 2.71
CA HIS A 104 1.07 -11.48 2.32
C HIS A 104 2.23 -11.99 3.18
N LYS A 105 3.18 -11.12 3.52
CA LYS A 105 4.28 -11.47 4.43
C LYS A 105 3.80 -11.80 5.84
N LEU A 106 2.83 -11.04 6.36
CA LEU A 106 2.24 -11.30 7.66
C LEU A 106 1.45 -12.62 7.67
N ALA A 107 0.66 -12.89 6.63
CA ALA A 107 -0.04 -14.16 6.47
C ALA A 107 0.92 -15.36 6.38
N LEU A 108 2.01 -15.22 5.60
CA LEU A 108 3.03 -16.26 5.49
C LEU A 108 3.76 -16.50 6.82
N GLY A 109 4.07 -15.43 7.55
CA GLY A 109 4.66 -15.54 8.89
C GLY A 109 3.73 -16.22 9.90
N ALA A 110 2.43 -15.92 9.86
CA ALA A 110 1.43 -16.58 10.69
C ALA A 110 1.31 -18.08 10.36
N LEU A 111 1.35 -18.44 9.08
CA LEU A 111 1.37 -19.85 8.66
C LEU A 111 2.64 -20.59 9.08
N ALA A 112 3.80 -19.92 9.01
CA ALA A 112 5.06 -20.49 9.50
C ALA A 112 5.02 -20.72 11.03
N LEU A 113 4.46 -19.77 11.76
CA LEU A 113 4.23 -19.90 13.21
C LEU A 113 3.27 -21.05 13.53
N GLU A 114 2.17 -21.19 12.79
CA GLU A 114 1.24 -22.31 12.91
C GLU A 114 1.93 -23.67 12.66
N ASP A 115 2.73 -23.77 11.60
CA ASP A 115 3.48 -24.99 11.29
C ASP A 115 4.46 -25.36 12.40
N ALA A 116 5.25 -24.40 12.89
CA ALA A 116 6.18 -24.60 14.00
C ALA A 116 5.45 -25.05 15.28
N LEU A 117 4.35 -24.38 15.62
CA LEU A 117 3.53 -24.69 16.78
C LEU A 117 2.87 -26.07 16.67
N SER A 118 2.37 -26.44 15.49
CA SER A 118 1.77 -27.77 15.24
C SER A 118 2.75 -28.91 15.51
N LYS A 119 4.05 -28.66 15.30
CA LYS A 119 5.15 -29.61 15.53
C LYS A 119 5.78 -29.50 16.92
N GLY A 120 5.36 -28.50 17.72
CA GLY A 120 5.92 -28.24 19.04
C GLY A 120 7.36 -27.68 19.01
N LEU A 121 7.75 -27.06 17.91
CA LEU A 121 9.09 -26.49 17.73
C LEU A 121 9.22 -25.11 18.42
N PRO A 122 10.44 -24.66 18.74
CA PRO A 122 10.70 -23.28 19.12
C PRO A 122 10.22 -22.31 18.03
N ILE A 123 9.60 -21.20 18.45
CA ILE A 123 8.96 -20.24 17.53
C ILE A 123 9.72 -18.91 17.38
N GLN A 124 10.89 -18.77 18.00
CA GLN A 124 11.64 -17.50 18.01
C GLN A 124 11.90 -16.95 16.60
N LYS A 125 12.26 -17.80 15.64
CA LYS A 125 12.60 -17.39 14.27
C LYS A 125 11.39 -16.81 13.54
N GLU A 126 10.23 -17.44 13.72
CA GLU A 126 8.97 -17.04 13.12
C GLU A 126 8.51 -15.70 13.69
N ILE A 127 8.67 -15.50 15.00
CA ILE A 127 8.37 -14.23 15.68
C ILE A 127 9.33 -13.11 15.26
N GLU A 128 10.62 -13.38 15.10
CA GLU A 128 11.60 -12.40 14.60
C GLU A 128 11.32 -12.01 13.14
N ALA A 129 10.94 -12.96 12.30
CA ALA A 129 10.52 -12.70 10.93
C ALA A 129 9.26 -11.81 10.90
N LEU A 130 8.25 -12.12 11.72
CA LEU A 130 7.03 -11.32 11.85
C LEU A 130 7.32 -9.88 12.32
N LYS A 131 8.21 -9.70 13.31
CA LYS A 131 8.64 -8.37 13.76
C LYS A 131 9.29 -7.57 12.62
N THR A 132 10.10 -8.21 11.79
CA THR A 132 10.76 -7.57 10.63
C THR A 132 9.74 -7.12 9.59
N TYR A 133 8.65 -7.88 9.38
CA TYR A 133 7.61 -7.51 8.42
C TYR A 133 6.68 -6.41 8.92
N MET A 134 6.64 -6.20 10.24
CA MET A 134 5.91 -5.12 10.89
C MET A 134 6.74 -3.84 11.03
N ASP A 135 7.98 -3.79 10.53
CA ASP A 135 8.85 -2.61 10.66
C ASP A 135 8.26 -1.44 9.85
N GLY A 136 7.69 -0.45 10.54
CA GLY A 136 6.89 0.65 9.97
C GLY A 136 5.41 0.66 10.39
N VAL A 137 4.92 -0.40 11.02
CA VAL A 137 3.66 -0.41 11.79
C VAL A 137 3.97 0.11 13.19
N ASP A 138 3.11 0.97 13.73
CA ASP A 138 3.31 1.56 15.05
C ASP A 138 3.57 0.48 16.13
N LYS A 139 4.58 0.70 16.98
CA LYS A 139 4.98 -0.26 18.01
C LYS A 139 3.91 -0.40 19.10
N ASP A 140 3.03 0.59 19.23
CA ASP A 140 1.86 0.57 20.11
C ASP A 140 0.64 -0.16 19.49
N SER A 141 0.81 -0.76 18.31
CA SER A 141 -0.20 -1.61 17.67
C SER A 141 -0.49 -2.87 18.49
N LEU A 142 -1.75 -3.33 18.45
CA LEU A 142 -2.19 -4.58 19.08
C LEU A 142 -1.29 -5.77 18.76
N LEU A 143 -0.70 -5.80 17.56
CA LEU A 143 0.25 -6.83 17.15
C LEU A 143 1.53 -6.84 18.00
N GLY A 144 2.07 -5.66 18.33
CA GLY A 144 3.24 -5.53 19.19
C GLY A 144 2.97 -6.07 20.60
N LEU A 145 1.77 -5.80 21.13
CA LEU A 145 1.33 -6.32 22.43
C LEU A 145 1.16 -7.84 22.41
N VAL A 146 0.53 -8.39 21.36
CA VAL A 146 0.36 -9.84 21.19
C VAL A 146 1.73 -10.53 21.16
N MET A 147 2.69 -9.99 20.40
CA MET A 147 4.06 -10.52 20.34
C MET A 147 4.79 -10.46 21.69
N ALA A 148 4.57 -9.40 22.47
CA ALA A 148 5.15 -9.25 23.80
C ALA A 148 4.50 -10.15 24.86
N SER A 149 3.26 -10.62 24.63
CA SER A 149 2.54 -11.51 25.54
C SER A 149 2.97 -12.98 25.43
N LEU A 150 3.76 -13.33 24.42
CA LEU A 150 4.20 -14.70 24.20
C LEU A 150 5.16 -15.17 25.32
N PRO A 151 4.98 -16.41 25.83
CA PRO A 151 5.87 -16.96 26.84
C PRO A 151 7.30 -17.15 26.30
N GLU A 152 8.30 -16.68 27.04
CA GLU A 152 9.72 -16.79 26.66
C GLU A 152 10.17 -18.24 26.50
N ASP A 153 9.66 -19.14 27.36
CA ASP A 153 9.90 -20.59 27.26
C ASP A 153 9.42 -21.17 25.92
N THR A 154 8.31 -20.68 25.38
CA THR A 154 7.80 -21.11 24.08
C THR A 154 8.66 -20.61 22.92
N LEU A 155 9.23 -19.41 23.04
CA LEU A 155 10.12 -18.85 22.03
C LEU A 155 11.37 -19.72 21.87
N GLU A 156 12.03 -20.06 22.99
CA GLU A 156 13.32 -20.74 23.00
C GLU A 156 13.21 -22.27 22.87
N ASN A 157 12.25 -22.87 23.58
CA ASN A 157 12.16 -24.32 23.74
C ASN A 157 10.97 -24.95 23.01
N GLY A 158 10.02 -24.15 22.54
CA GLY A 158 8.77 -24.63 21.95
C GLY A 158 7.74 -25.04 23.01
N THR A 159 6.75 -25.82 22.60
CA THR A 159 5.71 -26.34 23.50
C THR A 159 5.37 -27.78 23.15
N ASP A 160 4.87 -28.52 24.12
CA ASP A 160 4.21 -29.79 23.82
C ASP A 160 3.03 -29.57 22.85
N THR A 161 2.90 -30.46 21.87
CA THR A 161 1.70 -30.55 21.03
C THR A 161 0.49 -30.95 21.85
N ILE A 162 -0.72 -30.66 21.37
CA ILE A 162 -1.98 -31.06 22.04
C ILE A 162 -1.99 -32.57 22.32
N LEU A 163 -1.53 -33.38 21.38
CA LEU A 163 -1.42 -34.84 21.56
C LEU A 163 -0.43 -35.22 22.66
N GLN A 164 0.73 -34.56 22.71
CA GLN A 164 1.73 -34.79 23.77
C GLN A 164 1.21 -34.33 25.13
N LEU A 165 0.51 -33.19 25.21
CA LEU A 165 -0.13 -32.71 26.43
C LEU A 165 -1.18 -33.70 26.95
N ASN A 166 -2.03 -34.23 26.06
CA ASN A 166 -3.01 -35.25 26.40
C ASN A 166 -2.34 -36.52 26.95
N HIS A 167 -1.33 -37.03 26.25
CA HIS A 167 -0.59 -38.21 26.68
C HIS A 167 0.13 -37.99 28.02
N LYS A 168 0.76 -36.82 28.22
CA LYS A 168 1.40 -36.48 29.50
C LYS A 168 0.36 -36.40 30.62
N PHE A 169 -0.82 -35.83 30.35
CA PHE A 169 -1.91 -35.80 31.32
C PHE A 169 -2.38 -37.21 31.71
N ASP A 170 -2.53 -38.11 30.74
CA ASP A 170 -2.86 -39.52 30.99
C ASP A 170 -1.88 -40.17 31.96
N GLY A 171 -0.58 -39.93 31.78
CA GLY A 171 0.47 -40.40 32.69
C GLY A 171 0.37 -39.82 34.10
N LEU A 172 -0.12 -38.58 34.24
CA LEU A 172 -0.28 -37.92 35.54
C LEU A 172 -1.47 -38.47 36.35
N LYS A 173 -2.50 -39.03 35.70
CA LYS A 173 -3.72 -39.49 36.39
C LYS A 173 -3.46 -40.49 37.50
N GLY A 174 -2.54 -41.45 37.29
CA GLY A 174 -2.17 -42.42 38.32
C GLY A 174 -1.56 -41.75 39.56
N THR A 175 -0.69 -40.77 39.32
CA THR A 175 -0.03 -39.99 40.37
C THR A 175 -1.02 -39.09 41.11
N LEU A 176 -1.93 -38.43 40.38
CA LEU A 176 -3.01 -37.62 40.95
C LEU A 176 -3.90 -38.44 41.89
N ARG A 177 -4.31 -39.64 41.46
CA ARG A 177 -5.07 -40.59 42.28
C ARG A 177 -4.31 -40.98 43.54
N HIS A 178 -3.00 -41.25 43.42
CA HIS A 178 -2.16 -41.63 44.55
C HIS A 178 -2.06 -40.50 45.59
N PHE A 179 -1.76 -39.28 45.16
CA PHE A 179 -1.61 -38.14 46.08
C PHE A 179 -2.94 -37.65 46.66
N SER A 180 -4.07 -37.85 45.97
CA SER A 180 -5.39 -37.56 46.53
C SER A 180 -5.78 -38.46 47.71
N LEU A 181 -5.10 -39.60 47.88
CA LEU A 181 -5.31 -40.50 49.02
C LEU A 181 -4.47 -40.11 50.25
N LEU A 182 -3.62 -39.08 50.13
CA LEU A 182 -2.78 -38.59 51.22
C LEU A 182 -3.46 -37.36 51.88
N PRO A 183 -3.69 -37.38 53.21
CA PRO A 183 -4.31 -36.25 53.89
C PRO A 183 -3.39 -35.00 53.81
N PRO A 184 -3.97 -33.79 53.71
CA PRO A 184 -3.20 -32.55 53.68
C PRO A 184 -2.37 -32.43 54.97
N GLY A 185 -1.04 -32.38 54.84
CA GLY A 185 -0.11 -32.22 55.97
C GLY A 185 0.84 -33.39 56.25
N GLY A 186 0.88 -34.44 55.42
CA GLY A 186 1.88 -35.51 55.52
C GLY A 186 1.62 -36.45 56.70
N GLY A 187 0.78 -37.47 56.47
CA GLY A 187 0.62 -38.57 57.42
C GLY A 187 1.85 -39.48 57.39
N GLY A 188 2.53 -39.65 58.53
CA GLY A 188 3.70 -40.51 58.67
C GLY A 188 3.46 -41.98 58.26
N ILE A 189 4.50 -42.80 58.40
CA ILE A 189 4.68 -44.18 57.87
C ILE A 189 3.47 -45.14 58.06
N LEU A 190 2.55 -44.85 58.97
CA LEU A 190 1.31 -45.60 59.21
C LEU A 190 0.17 -45.30 58.20
N ALA A 191 0.25 -44.23 57.41
CA ALA A 191 -0.76 -43.88 56.41
C ALA A 191 -0.67 -44.77 55.14
N HIS A 192 0.52 -45.28 54.82
CA HIS A 192 0.76 -46.07 53.62
C HIS A 192 0.10 -47.45 53.64
N SER A 193 -0.07 -48.06 54.81
CA SER A 193 -0.70 -49.38 54.97
C SER A 193 -2.23 -49.31 54.99
N LEU A 194 -2.81 -48.21 55.48
CA LEU A 194 -4.26 -48.00 55.49
C LEU A 194 -4.81 -47.58 54.11
N ALA A 195 -4.05 -46.82 53.33
CA ALA A 195 -4.43 -46.43 51.96
C ALA A 195 -4.51 -47.63 51.00
N TYR A 196 -3.61 -48.61 51.15
CA TYR A 196 -3.62 -49.84 50.34
C TYR A 196 -4.84 -50.72 50.62
N ILE A 197 -5.28 -50.78 51.88
CA ILE A 197 -6.47 -51.56 52.27
C ILE A 197 -7.76 -50.82 51.88
N ALA A 198 -7.79 -49.48 51.97
CA ALA A 198 -8.92 -48.67 51.55
C ALA A 198 -9.12 -48.64 50.02
N SER A 199 -8.04 -48.74 49.22
CA SER A 199 -8.15 -48.74 47.75
C SER A 199 -8.77 -50.02 47.19
N VAL A 200 -8.62 -51.15 47.90
CA VAL A 200 -9.18 -52.45 47.50
C VAL A 200 -10.67 -52.57 47.89
N LEU A 201 -11.12 -51.83 48.90
CA LEU A 201 -12.47 -51.95 49.47
C LEU A 201 -13.48 -50.90 49.00
N LYS A 202 -13.09 -49.90 48.19
CA LYS A 202 -14.03 -48.86 47.74
C LYS A 202 -14.90 -49.35 46.56
N VAL A 203 -15.85 -50.21 46.90
CA VAL A 203 -17.04 -50.51 46.12
C VAL A 203 -17.95 -49.28 46.14
N LYS A 204 -18.18 -48.74 44.95
CA LYS A 204 -19.37 -48.01 44.47
C LYS A 204 -20.42 -47.69 45.53
N GLU A 205 -20.19 -46.62 46.29
CA GLU A 205 -21.23 -45.93 47.04
C GLU A 205 -21.13 -44.45 46.68
N GLY A 206 -22.24 -43.96 46.12
CA GLY A 206 -22.35 -42.62 45.57
C GLY A 206 -22.36 -41.61 46.70
N ASP A 207 -21.19 -41.05 46.99
CA ASP A 207 -21.10 -39.87 47.85
C ASP A 207 -21.15 -38.62 46.96
N SER A 208 -22.30 -37.97 47.07
CA SER A 208 -22.67 -36.70 46.47
C SER A 208 -21.92 -35.53 47.11
N SER A 209 -20.62 -35.45 46.86
CA SER A 209 -19.86 -34.19 46.84
C SER A 209 -18.95 -34.24 45.61
N GLY A 210 -19.36 -33.57 44.54
CA GLY A 210 -18.73 -33.64 43.21
C GLY A 210 -17.34 -33.00 43.09
N ASP A 211 -16.58 -32.95 44.19
CA ASP A 211 -15.30 -32.24 44.35
C ASP A 211 -14.10 -33.18 44.53
N GLY A 212 -14.28 -34.48 44.28
CA GLY A 212 -13.19 -35.47 44.36
C GLY A 212 -12.24 -35.43 43.17
N ILE A 213 -11.04 -36.01 43.33
CA ILE A 213 -10.00 -36.03 42.29
C ILE A 213 -10.46 -36.62 40.94
N GLU A 214 -11.33 -37.64 40.94
CA GLU A 214 -11.87 -38.21 39.69
C GLU A 214 -12.79 -37.21 38.96
N SER A 215 -13.50 -36.35 39.71
CA SER A 215 -14.30 -35.27 39.12
C SER A 215 -13.40 -34.25 38.42
N VAL A 216 -12.29 -33.86 39.07
CA VAL A 216 -11.28 -32.95 38.50
C VAL A 216 -10.66 -33.58 37.25
N ILE A 217 -10.23 -34.84 37.31
CA ILE A 217 -9.63 -35.55 36.16
C ILE A 217 -10.60 -35.59 34.98
N ASN A 218 -11.85 -36.02 35.21
CA ASN A 218 -12.85 -36.11 34.14
C ASN A 218 -13.16 -34.74 33.51
N ARG A 219 -13.21 -33.67 34.32
CA ARG A 219 -13.44 -32.32 33.81
C ARG A 219 -12.26 -31.82 32.98
N VAL A 220 -11.03 -32.11 33.41
CA VAL A 220 -9.82 -31.77 32.63
C VAL A 220 -9.78 -32.56 31.32
N GLU A 221 -10.09 -33.86 31.32
CA GLU A 221 -10.22 -34.67 30.09
C GLU A 221 -11.23 -34.08 29.12
N SER A 222 -12.41 -33.66 29.62
CA SER A 222 -13.43 -33.02 28.80
C SER A 222 -12.94 -31.72 28.17
N LEU A 223 -12.27 -30.86 28.96
CA LEU A 223 -11.73 -29.59 28.46
C LEU A 223 -10.61 -29.79 27.45
N LEU A 224 -9.77 -30.81 27.65
CA LEU A 224 -8.72 -31.19 26.71
C LEU A 224 -9.30 -31.72 25.38
N ALA A 225 -10.38 -32.50 25.44
CA ALA A 225 -11.10 -32.96 24.25
C ALA A 225 -11.72 -31.78 23.47
N ASP A 226 -12.17 -30.74 24.17
CA ASP A 226 -12.68 -29.51 23.58
C ASP A 226 -11.57 -28.53 23.13
N GLY A 227 -10.29 -28.86 23.33
CA GLY A 227 -9.15 -27.99 22.99
C GLY A 227 -8.94 -26.80 23.93
N LYS A 228 -9.64 -26.76 25.07
CA LYS A 228 -9.62 -25.64 26.03
C LYS A 228 -8.48 -25.78 27.04
N LEU A 229 -7.25 -25.66 26.55
CA LEU A 229 -6.03 -25.90 27.33
C LEU A 229 -5.89 -24.99 28.56
N LEU A 230 -6.25 -23.71 28.43
CA LEU A 230 -6.18 -22.75 29.54
C LEU A 230 -7.13 -23.13 30.68
N GLU A 231 -8.39 -23.41 30.35
CA GLU A 231 -9.42 -23.83 31.29
C GLU A 231 -9.08 -25.19 31.93
N ALA A 232 -8.47 -26.10 31.15
CA ALA A 232 -7.98 -27.39 31.63
C ALA A 232 -6.87 -27.21 32.68
N ALA A 233 -5.90 -26.34 32.39
CA ALA A 233 -4.80 -26.01 33.30
C ALA A 233 -5.30 -25.36 34.60
N GLU A 234 -6.23 -24.39 34.51
CA GLU A 234 -6.84 -23.75 35.67
C GLU A 234 -7.70 -24.71 36.49
N THR A 235 -8.48 -25.57 35.84
CA THR A 235 -9.31 -26.57 36.53
C THR A 235 -8.43 -27.55 37.30
N LEU A 236 -7.32 -28.00 36.70
CA LEU A 236 -6.38 -28.90 37.35
C LEU A 236 -5.67 -28.22 38.53
N GLU A 237 -5.14 -27.01 38.36
CA GLU A 237 -4.43 -26.29 39.41
C GLU A 237 -5.34 -25.96 40.61
N ASN A 238 -6.57 -25.51 40.36
CA ASN A 238 -7.53 -25.22 41.41
C ASN A 238 -8.01 -26.48 42.13
N GLY A 239 -8.25 -27.57 41.38
CA GLY A 239 -8.68 -28.84 41.95
C GLY A 239 -7.61 -29.53 42.82
N LEU A 240 -6.36 -29.10 42.74
CA LEU A 240 -5.23 -29.65 43.50
C LEU A 240 -4.67 -28.69 44.55
N LYS A 241 -5.29 -27.52 44.72
CA LYS A 241 -4.83 -26.47 45.63
C LYS A 241 -4.73 -27.00 47.07
N GLY A 242 -3.53 -26.92 47.64
CA GLY A 242 -3.25 -27.41 49.00
C GLY A 242 -2.92 -28.91 49.09
N SER A 243 -2.81 -29.62 47.97
CA SER A 243 -2.32 -31.00 47.91
C SER A 243 -0.85 -31.08 47.45
N GLN A 244 -0.15 -32.14 47.85
CA GLN A 244 1.19 -32.43 47.30
C GLN A 244 1.16 -32.74 45.79
N ALA A 245 0.00 -33.09 45.24
CA ALA A 245 -0.15 -33.33 43.80
C ALA A 245 0.06 -32.06 42.96
N ALA A 246 -0.12 -30.87 43.55
CA ALA A 246 0.08 -29.59 42.87
C ALA A 246 1.53 -29.42 42.37
N GLU A 247 2.52 -29.93 43.11
CA GLU A 247 3.93 -29.87 42.71
C GLU A 247 4.22 -30.76 41.50
N VAL A 248 3.52 -31.88 41.38
CA VAL A 248 3.74 -32.86 40.31
C VAL A 248 3.15 -32.42 38.97
N VAL A 249 2.06 -31.63 39.00
CA VAL A 249 1.41 -31.16 37.77
C VAL A 249 1.92 -29.82 37.26
N GLY A 250 2.75 -29.12 38.03
CA GLY A 250 3.16 -27.73 37.73
C GLY A 250 3.74 -27.56 36.33
N ASP A 251 4.58 -28.51 35.89
CA ASP A 251 5.16 -28.50 34.54
C ASP A 251 4.11 -28.65 33.45
N TRP A 252 3.15 -29.55 33.64
CA TRP A 252 2.07 -29.77 32.67
C TRP A 252 1.15 -28.55 32.59
N VAL A 253 0.78 -27.97 33.75
CA VAL A 253 -0.06 -26.75 33.83
C VAL A 253 0.63 -25.59 33.11
N ARG A 254 1.93 -25.40 33.35
CA ARG A 254 2.74 -24.37 32.67
C ARG A 254 2.77 -24.58 31.15
N GLN A 255 3.07 -25.79 30.68
CA GLN A 255 3.12 -26.11 29.25
C GLN A 255 1.76 -25.91 28.57
N ALA A 256 0.66 -26.35 29.20
CA ALA A 256 -0.69 -26.16 28.69
C ALA A 256 -1.08 -24.66 28.59
N ARG A 257 -0.72 -23.84 29.59
CA ARG A 257 -0.92 -22.38 29.55
C ARG A 257 -0.12 -21.71 28.44
N ASN A 258 1.17 -22.03 28.37
CA ASN A 258 2.07 -21.46 27.37
C ASN A 258 1.57 -21.77 25.94
N ARG A 259 1.12 -23.01 25.73
CA ARG A 259 0.49 -23.44 24.48
C ARG A 259 -0.77 -22.64 24.18
N ALA A 260 -1.68 -22.51 25.15
CA ALA A 260 -2.94 -21.79 24.98
C ALA A 260 -2.73 -20.31 24.61
N ILE A 261 -1.80 -19.63 25.30
CA ILE A 261 -1.44 -18.23 25.02
C ILE A 261 -0.91 -18.09 23.59
N THR A 262 -0.05 -19.03 23.17
CA THR A 262 0.56 -19.01 21.84
C THR A 262 -0.46 -19.29 20.74
N GLU A 263 -1.40 -20.22 20.94
CA GLU A 263 -2.49 -20.50 20.00
C GLU A 263 -3.46 -19.31 19.89
N GLN A 264 -3.75 -18.64 21.01
CA GLN A 264 -4.56 -17.43 21.01
C GLN A 264 -3.86 -16.28 20.25
N ALA A 265 -2.57 -16.08 20.51
CA ALA A 265 -1.76 -15.10 19.78
C ALA A 265 -1.76 -15.37 18.27
N LEU A 266 -1.54 -16.64 17.87
CA LEU A 266 -1.62 -17.06 16.47
C LEU A 266 -2.98 -16.74 15.83
N THR A 267 -4.07 -17.05 16.53
CA THR A 267 -5.44 -16.77 16.04
C THR A 267 -5.65 -15.27 15.81
N LEU A 268 -5.16 -14.42 16.70
CA LEU A 268 -5.24 -12.96 16.54
C LEU A 268 -4.44 -12.48 15.34
N LEU A 269 -3.25 -13.03 15.11
CA LEU A 269 -2.41 -12.69 13.95
C LEU A 269 -3.08 -13.10 12.63
N GLN A 270 -3.63 -14.31 12.56
CA GLN A 270 -4.36 -14.79 11.38
C GLN A 270 -5.62 -13.97 11.12
N SER A 271 -6.36 -13.62 12.17
CA SER A 271 -7.54 -12.75 12.06
C SER A 271 -7.15 -11.36 11.53
N TYR A 272 -6.06 -10.79 12.03
CA TYR A 272 -5.56 -9.49 11.55
C TYR A 272 -5.12 -9.57 10.10
N ALA A 273 -4.37 -10.61 9.72
CA ALA A 273 -3.94 -10.85 8.34
C ALA A 273 -5.14 -10.86 7.38
N THR A 274 -6.19 -11.57 7.79
CA THR A 274 -7.42 -11.73 7.01
C THR A 274 -8.18 -10.41 6.93
N SER A 275 -8.32 -9.68 8.05
CA SER A 275 -9.05 -8.41 8.05
C SER A 275 -8.38 -7.35 7.17
N VAL A 276 -7.05 -7.25 7.21
CA VAL A 276 -6.32 -6.28 6.39
C VAL A 276 -6.26 -6.71 4.92
N SER A 277 -6.43 -8.00 4.62
CA SER A 277 -6.59 -8.47 3.23
C SER A 277 -7.91 -8.04 2.59
N HIS A 278 -8.94 -7.77 3.39
CA HIS A 278 -10.30 -7.46 2.93
C HIS A 278 -10.65 -5.96 2.93
N THR A 279 -9.81 -5.12 3.53
CA THR A 279 -9.90 -3.65 3.51
C THR A 279 -9.09 -3.07 2.38
#